data_AF-A0A502G5F0-F1
#
_entry.id   AF-A0A502G5F0-F1
#
_cell.length_a   1.000
_cell.length_b   1.000
_cell.length_c   1.000
_cell.angle_alpha   90.00
_cell.angle_beta   90.00
_cell.angle_gamma   90.00
#
_symmetry.space_group_name_H-M   'P 1'
#
loop_
_entity.id
_entity.type
_entity.pdbx_description
1 polymer ?
#
loop_
_entity_poly.entity_id
_entity_poly.type
_entity_poly.pdbx_seq_one_letter_code
_entity_poly.pdbx_strand_id
1 'polypeptide(L)'
;QEPVLGYVGAHITQQKRIFIARTELPLPSDVVFDSPYQGCAVDSMSEVLFPFDPKGPHDPYTRLFDQPGTVPVSYYLTRSKLKMAYIGASTTCADCRLRGANVKPSFW
;
A
#
# COMPACT_ATOMS: atom_id res chain seq x y z
N GLN A 1 -56.25 17.86 7.95
CA GLN A 1 -55.18 18.77 7.49
C GLN A 1 -54.10 17.89 6.88
N GLU A 2 -53.96 17.90 5.56
CA GLU A 2 -53.03 17.01 4.85
C GLU A 2 -51.67 17.68 4.69
N PRO A 3 -50.55 16.95 4.83
CA PRO A 3 -49.22 17.53 4.69
C PRO A 3 -48.92 17.82 3.22
N VAL A 4 -48.63 19.07 2.91
CA VAL A 4 -48.14 19.48 1.59
C VAL A 4 -46.67 19.11 1.50
N LEU A 5 -46.36 18.05 0.75
CA LEU A 5 -44.97 17.72 0.40
C LEU A 5 -44.49 18.73 -0.66
N GLY A 6 -43.51 19.56 -0.30
CA GLY A 6 -42.76 20.38 -1.26
C GLY A 6 -41.91 19.53 -2.20
N TYR A 7 -41.28 20.17 -3.19
CA TYR A 7 -40.43 19.51 -4.19
C TYR A 7 -39.26 18.76 -3.54
N VAL A 8 -39.17 17.45 -3.76
CA VAL A 8 -38.03 16.61 -3.34
C VAL A 8 -37.19 16.31 -4.57
N GLY A 9 -36.01 16.93 -4.66
CA GLY A 9 -35.01 16.61 -5.68
C GLY A 9 -34.14 15.44 -5.21
N ALA A 10 -34.28 14.28 -5.85
CA ALA A 10 -33.35 13.16 -5.65
C ALA A 10 -32.19 13.32 -6.64
N HIS A 11 -30.98 13.55 -6.12
CA HIS A 11 -29.77 13.58 -6.93
C HIS A 11 -28.94 12.32 -6.63
N ILE A 12 -28.61 11.57 -7.67
CA ILE A 12 -27.67 10.45 -7.61
C ILE A 12 -26.27 10.96 -7.94
N THR A 13 -25.42 11.08 -6.92
CA THR A 13 -24.01 11.41 -7.11
C THR A 13 -23.24 10.16 -7.54
N GLN A 14 -22.72 10.15 -8.76
CA GLN A 14 -21.79 9.12 -9.21
C GLN A 14 -20.35 9.64 -9.05
N GLN A 15 -19.55 8.95 -8.23
CA GLN A 15 -18.12 9.24 -8.10
C GLN A 15 -17.32 8.27 -8.98
N LYS A 16 -16.51 8.80 -9.89
CA LYS A 16 -15.55 8.04 -10.69
C LYS A 16 -14.13 8.41 -10.27
N ARG A 17 -13.32 7.42 -9.88
CA ARG A 17 -11.88 7.63 -9.67
C ARG A 17 -11.17 7.55 -11.01
N ILE A 18 -10.40 8.57 -11.34
CA ILE A 18 -9.54 8.62 -12.52
C ILE A 18 -8.13 8.32 -12.05
N PHE A 19 -7.53 7.27 -12.60
CA PHE A 19 -6.12 6.97 -12.41
C PHE A 19 -5.39 7.46 -13.66
N ILE A 20 -4.44 8.37 -13.48
CA ILE A 20 -3.63 8.90 -14.58
C ILE A 20 -2.21 8.38 -14.39
N ALA A 21 -1.74 7.59 -15.36
CA ALA A 21 -0.36 7.13 -15.37
C ALA A 21 0.58 8.26 -15.78
N ARG A 22 1.84 8.22 -15.32
CA ARG A 22 2.85 9.23 -15.71
C ARG A 22 3.03 9.34 -17.23
N THR A 23 2.89 8.23 -17.95
CA THR A 23 2.96 8.17 -19.42
C THR A 23 1.80 8.88 -20.13
N GLU A 24 0.71 9.16 -19.42
CA GLU A 24 -0.48 9.83 -19.95
C GLU A 24 -0.39 11.35 -19.81
N LEU A 25 0.66 11.87 -19.17
CA LEU A 25 0.90 13.30 -19.00
C LEU A 25 2.00 13.78 -19.95
N PRO A 26 1.77 14.86 -20.72
CA PRO A 26 2.78 15.45 -21.60
C PRO A 26 3.77 16.29 -20.78
N LEU A 27 4.52 15.64 -19.91
CA LEU A 27 5.52 16.29 -19.06
C LEU A 27 6.93 16.02 -19.56
N PRO A 28 7.84 16.99 -19.48
CA PRO A 28 9.26 16.77 -19.67
C PRO A 28 9.77 15.64 -18.75
N SER A 29 10.70 14.83 -19.25
CA SER A 29 11.18 13.62 -18.55
C SER A 29 11.85 13.91 -17.21
N ASP A 30 12.37 15.13 -17.05
CA ASP A 30 13.04 15.69 -15.88
C ASP A 30 12.08 16.24 -14.82
N VAL A 31 10.78 16.35 -15.10
CA VAL A 31 9.79 16.74 -14.08
C VAL A 31 9.62 15.60 -13.09
N VAL A 32 10.29 15.69 -11.95
CA VAL A 32 10.02 14.84 -10.80
C VAL A 32 8.86 15.49 -10.06
N PHE A 33 7.71 14.81 -10.00
CA PHE A 33 6.65 15.25 -9.10
C PHE A 33 7.20 15.23 -7.69
N ASP A 34 7.01 16.32 -6.95
CA ASP A 34 7.21 16.33 -5.50
C ASP A 34 6.19 15.36 -4.91
N SER A 35 6.63 14.11 -4.82
CA SER A 35 5.83 13.04 -4.33
C SER A 35 6.33 12.80 -2.91
N PRO A 36 5.44 12.75 -1.91
CA PRO A 36 5.80 12.31 -0.57
C PRO A 36 6.20 10.82 -0.51
N TYR A 37 6.59 10.23 -1.65
CA TYR A 37 7.14 8.89 -1.82
C TYR A 37 8.60 8.90 -2.22
N GLN A 38 9.25 10.06 -2.41
CA GLN A 38 10.67 10.08 -2.79
C GLN A 38 11.56 9.33 -1.77
N GLY A 39 11.09 9.17 -0.52
CA GLY A 39 11.69 8.32 0.51
C GLY A 39 10.98 7.00 0.80
N CYS A 40 9.87 6.66 0.12
CA CYS A 40 9.18 5.38 0.30
C CYS A 40 9.78 4.32 -0.63
N ALA A 41 10.53 3.38 -0.07
CA ALA A 41 10.89 2.15 -0.75
C ALA A 41 10.30 0.96 0.03
N VAL A 42 9.69 0.02 -0.70
CA VAL A 42 9.07 -1.18 -0.12
C VAL A 42 10.14 -2.10 0.48
N ASP A 43 11.36 -2.04 -0.01
CA ASP A 43 12.48 -2.85 0.45
C ASP A 43 13.30 -2.20 1.59
N SER A 44 12.88 -1.04 2.09
CA SER A 44 13.60 -0.33 3.17
C SER A 44 13.62 -1.10 4.49
N MET A 45 12.64 -1.98 4.71
CA MET A 45 12.53 -2.77 5.94
C MET A 45 12.33 -4.24 5.59
N SER A 46 13.21 -5.10 6.10
CA SER A 46 13.09 -6.55 5.95
C SER A 46 13.45 -7.28 7.24
N GLU A 47 12.78 -8.40 7.48
CA GLU A 47 13.03 -9.30 8.59
C GLU A 47 13.25 -10.72 8.05
N VAL A 48 14.48 -11.22 8.20
CA VAL A 48 14.87 -12.56 7.74
C VAL A 48 14.37 -13.61 8.73
N LEU A 49 13.85 -14.72 8.21
CA LEU A 49 13.24 -15.80 8.97
C LEU A 49 14.20 -16.93 9.28
N PHE A 50 13.91 -17.69 10.34
CA PHE A 50 14.53 -18.99 10.53
C PHE A 50 14.11 -19.96 9.41
N PRO A 51 15.01 -20.77 8.81
CA PRO A 51 16.41 -21.01 9.18
C PRO A 51 17.45 -20.13 8.48
N PHE A 52 17.03 -19.12 7.71
CA PHE A 52 17.94 -18.25 6.95
C PHE A 52 18.70 -17.27 7.85
N ASP A 53 18.09 -16.87 8.96
CA ASP A 53 18.75 -16.26 10.11
C ASP A 53 18.50 -17.13 11.35
N PRO A 54 19.53 -17.68 12.01
CA PRO A 54 19.38 -18.43 13.27
C PRO A 54 18.73 -17.65 14.41
N LYS A 55 18.79 -16.31 14.37
CA LYS A 55 18.12 -15.41 15.33
C LYS A 55 16.81 -14.84 14.79
N GLY A 56 16.46 -15.17 13.55
CA GLY A 56 15.22 -14.75 12.93
C GLY A 56 14.01 -15.42 13.58
N PRO A 57 12.84 -14.79 13.55
CA PRO A 57 11.62 -15.43 14.02
C PRO A 57 11.22 -16.58 13.09
N HIS A 58 10.43 -17.51 13.62
CA HIS A 58 9.80 -18.56 12.81
C HIS A 58 8.50 -18.03 12.19
N ASP A 59 8.23 -18.31 10.92
CA ASP A 59 6.91 -18.05 10.29
C ASP A 59 5.80 -18.74 11.12
N PRO A 60 4.71 -18.05 11.52
CA PRO A 60 4.25 -16.72 11.08
C PRO A 60 4.57 -15.54 12.01
N TYR A 61 5.53 -15.69 12.94
CA TYR A 61 5.89 -14.65 13.90
C TYR A 61 6.81 -13.60 13.28
N THR A 62 6.66 -12.36 13.75
CA THR A 62 7.47 -11.20 13.37
C THR A 62 7.81 -10.38 14.61
N ARG A 63 9.01 -9.80 14.65
CA ARG A 63 9.39 -8.83 15.69
C ARG A 63 9.39 -7.41 15.12
N LEU A 64 9.75 -7.26 13.85
CA LEU A 64 9.81 -5.95 13.19
C LEU A 64 8.41 -5.37 12.96
N PHE A 65 7.47 -6.21 12.53
CA PHE A 65 6.12 -5.77 12.13
C PHE A 65 5.06 -5.89 13.23
N ASP A 66 5.47 -6.28 14.44
CA ASP A 66 4.63 -6.22 15.65
C ASP A 66 4.62 -4.81 16.28
N GLN A 67 5.41 -3.88 15.73
CA GLN A 67 5.52 -2.51 16.22
C GLN A 67 4.57 -1.55 15.46
N PRO A 68 3.95 -0.58 16.15
CA PRO A 68 3.12 0.42 15.50
C PRO A 68 3.94 1.29 14.54
N GLY A 69 3.45 1.43 13.31
CA GLY A 69 4.08 2.29 12.29
C GLY A 69 4.80 1.53 11.17
N THR A 70 4.96 0.21 11.29
CA THR A 70 5.51 -0.65 10.24
C THR A 70 4.53 -1.77 9.90
N VAL A 71 4.43 -2.14 8.64
CA VAL A 71 3.56 -3.24 8.19
C VAL A 71 4.28 -4.13 7.18
N PRO A 72 4.07 -5.45 7.24
CA PRO A 72 4.64 -6.35 6.25
C PRO A 72 3.87 -6.19 4.94
N VAL A 73 4.60 -6.08 3.83
CA VAL A 73 4.06 -5.84 2.49
C VAL A 73 4.14 -7.09 1.60
N SER A 74 5.22 -7.85 1.68
CA SER A 74 5.39 -9.05 0.85
C SER A 74 6.40 -10.01 1.48
N TYR A 75 6.58 -11.16 0.84
CA TYR A 75 7.63 -12.11 1.20
C TYR A 75 8.77 -12.02 0.19
N TYR A 76 10.00 -12.06 0.69
CA TYR A 76 11.14 -12.43 -0.14
C TYR A 76 11.19 -13.95 -0.25
N LEU A 77 11.05 -14.48 -1.46
CA LEU A 77 11.11 -15.91 -1.72
C LEU A 77 12.48 -16.32 -2.27
N THR A 78 13.01 -17.45 -1.81
CA THR A 78 14.19 -18.06 -2.43
C THR A 78 13.84 -18.63 -3.81
N ARG A 79 14.87 -19.05 -4.57
CA ARG A 79 14.68 -19.75 -5.86
C ARG A 79 13.79 -21.00 -5.75
N SER A 80 13.79 -21.65 -4.60
CA SER A 80 12.96 -22.83 -4.29
C SER A 80 11.57 -22.47 -3.74
N LYS A 81 11.16 -21.20 -3.82
CA LYS A 81 9.88 -20.68 -3.32
C LYS A 81 9.67 -20.82 -1.81
N LEU A 82 10.75 -20.94 -1.03
CA LEU A 82 10.69 -20.88 0.42
C LEU A 82 10.68 -19.42 0.87
N LYS A 83 9.88 -19.10 1.89
CA LYS A 83 9.84 -17.78 2.51
C LYS A 83 11.15 -17.52 3.24
N MET A 84 11.92 -16.55 2.77
CA MET A 84 13.22 -16.19 3.35
C MET A 84 13.09 -15.03 4.33
N ALA A 85 12.27 -14.04 3.99
CA ALA A 85 12.10 -12.83 4.78
C ALA A 85 10.70 -12.25 4.57
N TYR A 86 10.22 -11.52 5.56
CA TYR A 86 9.17 -10.52 5.38
C TYR A 86 9.80 -9.22 4.87
N ILE A 87 9.20 -8.62 3.86
CA ILE A 87 9.51 -7.28 3.37
C ILE A 87 8.37 -6.38 3.80
N GLY A 88 8.65 -5.16 4.24
CA GLY A 88 7.62 -4.22 4.65
C GLY A 88 7.99 -2.76 4.56
N ALA A 89 7.01 -1.91 4.84
CA ALA A 89 7.11 -0.47 4.72
C ALA A 89 6.43 0.21 5.91
N SER A 90 6.65 1.52 6.07
CA SER A 90 5.90 2.26 7.09
C SER A 90 4.41 2.24 6.75
N THR A 91 3.54 2.38 7.74
CA THR A 91 2.09 2.49 7.52
C THR A 91 1.74 3.59 6.52
N THR A 92 2.49 4.70 6.55
CA THR A 92 2.30 5.84 5.63
C THR A 92 2.74 5.55 4.19
N CYS A 93 3.73 4.68 3.98
CA CYS A 93 4.18 4.25 2.66
C CYS A 93 3.34 3.08 2.12
N ALA A 94 2.83 2.20 3.01
CA ALA A 94 1.98 1.07 2.64
C ALA A 94 0.50 1.44 2.46
N ASP A 95 0.03 2.59 2.95
CA ASP A 95 -1.37 3.01 2.80
C ASP A 95 -1.68 3.43 1.36
N CYS A 96 -2.27 2.52 0.58
CA CYS A 96 -2.69 2.76 -0.80
C CYS A 96 -3.91 3.70 -0.92
N ARG A 97 -4.69 3.92 0.16
CA ARG A 97 -5.91 4.75 0.13
C ARG A 97 -5.60 6.23 0.04
N LEU A 98 -4.49 6.65 0.63
CA LEU A 98 -3.98 8.02 0.54
C LEU A 98 -3.44 8.36 -0.87
N ARG A 99 -3.32 7.35 -1.75
CA ARG A 99 -2.20 7.30 -2.69
C ARG A 99 -2.54 6.77 -4.09
N GLY A 100 -3.79 6.40 -4.36
CA GLY A 100 -4.28 6.20 -5.74
C GLY A 100 -3.61 5.05 -6.50
N ALA A 101 -3.09 4.02 -5.82
CA ALA A 101 -2.67 2.79 -6.48
C ALA A 101 -3.88 1.87 -6.65
N ASN A 102 -4.11 1.35 -7.85
CA ASN A 102 -5.14 0.36 -8.14
C ASN A 102 -4.71 -1.09 -7.81
N VAL A 103 -3.49 -1.26 -7.30
CA VAL A 103 -2.93 -2.55 -6.91
C VAL A 103 -3.14 -2.75 -5.41
N LYS A 104 -4.01 -3.69 -5.06
CA LYS A 104 -4.25 -4.12 -3.68
C LYS A 104 -2.99 -4.87 -3.17
N PRO A 105 -2.43 -4.52 -2.00
CA PRO A 105 -1.34 -5.30 -1.40
C PRO A 105 -1.81 -6.72 -1.07
N SER A 106 -0.92 -7.70 -1.17
CA SER A 106 -1.23 -9.14 -1.10
C SER A 106 -1.75 -9.66 0.25
N PHE A 107 -1.73 -8.84 1.29
CA PHE A 107 -2.05 -9.19 2.68
C PHE A 107 -3.35 -8.53 3.20
N TRP A 108 -4.18 -8.00 2.29
CA TRP A 108 -5.57 -7.62 2.55
C TRP A 108 -6.54 -8.66 1.99
#